data_AF-A0A177YBU0-F1
#
_entry.id   AF-A0A177YBU0-F1
#
_cell.length_a   1.000
_cell.length_b   1.000
_cell.length_c   1.000
_cell.angle_alpha   90.00
_cell.angle_beta   90.00
_cell.angle_gamma   90.00
#
_symmetry.space_group_name_H-M   'P 1'
#
loop_
_entity.id
_entity.type
_entity.pdbx_description
1 polymer ?
#
loop_
_entity_poly.entity_id
_entity_poly.type
_entity_poly.pdbx_seq_one_letter_code
_entity_poly.pdbx_strand_id
1 'polypeptide(L)'
;MHIHSDQPTSAAMPTASLGTDAKHLLTLIASNQTRPATTRREEAPSAGWYDRPRTLHLVDLENLLAGRVDAGSVTELWAEYQFVTGMRDDDHVIVSVAQRNAVASFFSLPSAIQRVIGSNAPDGADHALLDSIDIAWTARRFGQVMVATGDGIFTPIASRLRAQGLQMVQVIGGGTPATSLYRQCTTQLYLTNAQHRARRRRPIRCCSRLLIPDQQSRDSKYSTIAMSVIDAMLIERSPVS
;
A
#
# COMPACT_ATOMS: atom_id res chain seq x y z
N MET A 1 -73.52 -15.72 57.39
CA MET A 1 -74.15 -14.69 56.53
C MET A 1 -73.16 -14.36 55.41
N HIS A 2 -73.41 -14.69 54.14
CA HIS A 2 -74.32 -13.98 53.21
C HIS A 2 -73.85 -12.52 52.98
N ILE A 3 -73.62 -11.94 51.79
CA ILE A 3 -73.88 -12.25 50.36
C ILE A 3 -72.99 -11.31 49.48
N HIS A 4 -72.84 -11.72 48.22
CA HIS A 4 -72.54 -11.08 46.91
C HIS A 4 -72.35 -9.56 46.65
N SER A 5 -71.73 -9.37 45.45
CA SER A 5 -71.95 -8.39 44.37
C SER A 5 -70.95 -7.22 44.31
N ASP A 6 -70.45 -6.76 43.16
CA ASP A 6 -70.56 -7.17 41.76
C ASP A 6 -69.48 -6.44 40.90
N GLN A 7 -69.26 -6.96 39.70
CA GLN A 7 -68.43 -6.48 38.55
C GLN A 7 -68.87 -5.10 37.98
N PRO A 8 -68.12 -4.43 37.07
CA PRO A 8 -68.04 -4.74 35.61
C PRO A 8 -66.64 -4.41 34.99
N THR A 9 -66.17 -4.79 33.79
CA THR A 9 -66.68 -5.49 32.60
C THR A 9 -65.50 -5.77 31.64
N SER A 10 -65.68 -6.76 30.75
CA SER A 10 -65.20 -6.85 29.36
C SER A 10 -64.06 -7.81 28.99
N ALA A 11 -64.45 -9.07 28.79
CA ALA A 11 -64.35 -9.86 27.55
C ALA A 11 -63.00 -10.04 26.80
N ALA A 12 -62.39 -11.21 27.02
CA ALA A 12 -62.30 -12.37 26.11
C ALA A 12 -61.68 -12.29 24.67
N MET A 13 -60.64 -13.14 24.48
CA MET A 13 -60.31 -14.03 23.33
C MET A 13 -59.61 -13.44 22.08
N PRO A 14 -58.90 -14.24 21.23
CA PRO A 14 -58.22 -15.53 21.44
C PRO A 14 -56.81 -15.65 20.78
N THR A 15 -56.12 -16.74 21.11
CA THR A 15 -54.90 -17.32 20.49
C THR A 15 -55.19 -18.20 19.26
N ALA A 16 -54.36 -18.12 18.22
CA ALA A 16 -54.01 -19.16 17.22
C ALA A 16 -53.16 -18.50 16.11
N SER A 17 -52.25 -19.11 15.35
CA SER A 17 -51.50 -20.38 15.32
C SER A 17 -50.39 -20.18 14.26
N LEU A 18 -49.26 -20.88 14.38
CA LEU A 18 -48.25 -20.95 13.32
C LEU A 18 -48.84 -21.50 12.01
N GLY A 19 -48.56 -20.81 10.90
CA GLY A 19 -48.91 -21.23 9.54
C GLY A 19 -47.77 -20.96 8.57
N THR A 20 -47.28 -22.05 7.99
CA THR A 20 -46.41 -22.19 6.82
C THR A 20 -46.81 -21.26 5.68
N ASP A 21 -45.93 -20.38 5.18
CA ASP A 21 -45.88 -19.94 3.75
C ASP A 21 -44.78 -18.89 3.48
N ALA A 22 -43.53 -19.36 3.38
CA ALA A 22 -42.40 -18.57 2.89
C ALA A 22 -41.53 -19.35 1.89
N LYS A 23 -42.18 -20.10 0.99
CA LYS A 23 -41.50 -20.85 -0.09
C LYS A 23 -41.95 -20.46 -1.51
N HIS A 24 -42.68 -19.35 -1.69
CA HIS A 24 -43.25 -19.00 -3.00
C HIS A 24 -42.91 -17.58 -3.52
N LEU A 25 -41.75 -17.03 -3.13
CA LEU A 25 -41.22 -15.76 -3.66
C LEU A 25 -39.80 -15.91 -4.22
N LEU A 26 -39.58 -16.89 -5.11
CA LEU A 26 -38.27 -17.06 -5.78
C LEU A 26 -38.35 -17.40 -7.27
N THR A 27 -39.48 -17.17 -7.95
CA THR A 27 -39.62 -17.61 -9.36
C THR A 27 -40.36 -16.63 -10.27
N LEU A 28 -40.10 -15.33 -10.23
CA LEU A 28 -40.69 -14.43 -11.25
C LEU A 28 -40.00 -13.07 -11.45
N ILE A 29 -38.69 -13.04 -11.71
CA ILE A 29 -38.09 -11.97 -12.54
C ILE A 29 -36.99 -12.58 -13.41
N ALA A 30 -37.42 -13.38 -14.39
CA ALA A 30 -36.58 -13.82 -15.50
C ALA A 30 -37.37 -13.62 -16.79
N SER A 31 -37.46 -12.37 -17.27
CA SER A 31 -37.66 -12.00 -18.68
C SER A 31 -38.02 -10.52 -18.83
N ASN A 32 -37.04 -9.67 -19.17
CA ASN A 32 -37.24 -8.82 -20.34
C ASN A 32 -35.92 -8.31 -20.93
N GLN A 33 -35.84 -8.41 -22.24
CA GLN A 33 -34.66 -8.21 -23.07
C GLN A 33 -34.45 -6.73 -23.41
N THR A 34 -33.20 -6.26 -23.53
CA THR A 34 -32.62 -5.67 -24.76
C THR A 34 -31.20 -5.11 -24.49
N ARG A 35 -30.25 -5.48 -25.34
CA ARG A 35 -28.84 -5.03 -25.34
C ARG A 35 -28.74 -3.62 -25.97
N PRO A 36 -27.90 -2.71 -25.45
CA PRO A 36 -27.15 -1.77 -26.26
C PRO A 36 -25.70 -2.23 -26.43
N ALA A 37 -25.11 -1.76 -27.52
CA ALA A 37 -23.83 -2.19 -28.08
C ALA A 37 -22.60 -1.85 -27.21
N THR A 38 -21.65 -2.78 -27.19
CA THR A 38 -20.20 -2.60 -27.03
C THR A 38 -19.73 -1.42 -26.18
N THR A 39 -19.67 -1.62 -24.87
CA THR A 39 -18.57 -1.07 -24.07
C THR A 39 -17.68 -2.24 -23.68
N ARG A 40 -16.41 -2.17 -24.10
CA ARG A 40 -15.35 -3.10 -23.69
C ARG A 40 -15.30 -3.04 -22.17
N ARG A 41 -15.93 -4.02 -21.52
CA ARG A 41 -15.79 -4.27 -20.09
C ARG A 41 -14.29 -4.46 -19.90
N GLU A 42 -13.62 -3.53 -19.24
CA GLU A 42 -12.31 -3.80 -18.67
C GLU A 42 -12.52 -4.99 -17.74
N GLU A 43 -12.17 -6.16 -18.23
CA GLU A 43 -12.11 -7.38 -17.44
C GLU A 43 -11.12 -7.10 -16.31
N ALA A 44 -11.64 -6.78 -15.13
CA ALA A 44 -10.89 -6.90 -13.90
C ALA A 44 -10.21 -8.28 -13.91
N PRO A 45 -8.92 -8.38 -13.59
CA PRO A 45 -8.17 -9.63 -13.72
C PRO A 45 -8.78 -10.68 -12.78
N SER A 46 -9.70 -11.51 -13.28
CA SER A 46 -10.57 -12.36 -12.45
C SER A 46 -10.11 -13.82 -12.34
N ALA A 47 -8.94 -14.17 -12.86
CA ALA A 47 -8.50 -15.57 -12.96
C ALA A 47 -7.33 -15.98 -12.05
N GLY A 48 -6.85 -15.12 -11.13
CA GLY A 48 -5.63 -15.42 -10.35
C GLY A 48 -5.67 -15.21 -8.83
N TRP A 49 -6.74 -14.63 -8.27
CA TRP A 49 -6.74 -14.13 -6.88
C TRP A 49 -7.20 -15.16 -5.85
N TYR A 50 -7.84 -16.24 -6.29
CA TYR A 50 -8.37 -17.28 -5.42
C TYR A 50 -7.35 -18.36 -5.02
N ASP A 51 -6.24 -18.51 -5.76
CA ASP A 51 -5.30 -19.65 -5.59
C ASP A 51 -4.02 -19.31 -4.83
N ARG A 52 -3.91 -18.12 -4.23
CA ARG A 52 -2.75 -17.79 -3.40
C ARG A 52 -2.91 -18.33 -1.97
N PRO A 53 -1.82 -18.75 -1.31
CA PRO A 53 -1.85 -19.08 0.11
C PRO A 53 -2.27 -17.87 0.96
N ARG A 54 -2.69 -18.15 2.20
CA ARG A 54 -2.81 -17.13 3.25
C ARG A 54 -1.47 -16.40 3.43
N THR A 55 -1.50 -15.07 3.43
CA THR A 55 -0.30 -14.24 3.32
C THR A 55 -0.03 -13.44 4.59
N LEU A 56 1.25 -13.33 4.96
CA LEU A 56 1.74 -12.33 5.90
C LEU A 56 2.30 -11.14 5.13
N HIS A 57 1.78 -9.95 5.37
CA HIS A 57 2.28 -8.70 4.82
C HIS A 57 3.17 -8.00 5.84
N LEU A 58 4.43 -7.77 5.46
CA LEU A 58 5.42 -7.01 6.23
C LEU A 58 5.63 -5.69 5.50
N VAL A 59 5.10 -4.60 6.04
CA VAL A 59 5.03 -3.32 5.34
C VAL A 59 5.86 -2.28 6.05
N ASP A 60 6.87 -1.76 5.35
CA ASP A 60 7.59 -0.56 5.76
C ASP A 60 6.97 0.65 5.06
N LEU A 61 6.19 1.43 5.82
CA LEU A 61 5.41 2.53 5.27
C LEU A 61 6.29 3.65 4.70
N GLU A 62 7.41 3.96 5.36
CA GLU A 62 8.30 5.04 4.96
C GLU A 62 9.03 4.69 3.66
N ASN A 63 9.47 3.44 3.54
CA ASN A 63 10.14 2.99 2.32
C ASN A 63 9.19 2.95 1.12
N LEU A 64 7.94 2.52 1.32
CA LEU A 64 6.94 2.53 0.26
C LEU A 64 6.60 3.96 -0.21
N LEU A 65 6.54 4.93 0.70
CA LEU A 65 6.28 6.33 0.36
C LEU A 65 7.49 7.05 -0.24
N ALA A 66 8.71 6.73 0.23
CA ALA A 66 9.97 7.37 -0.14
C ALA A 66 9.88 8.91 -0.20
N GLY A 67 9.31 9.51 0.84
CA GLY A 67 9.10 10.94 0.91
C GLY A 67 8.21 11.33 2.09
N ARG A 68 7.43 12.41 1.93
CA ARG A 68 6.54 12.92 2.98
C ARG A 68 5.54 11.85 3.41
N VAL A 69 5.45 11.63 4.72
CA VAL A 69 4.44 10.79 5.36
C VAL A 69 3.38 11.71 5.96
N ASP A 70 2.21 11.72 5.33
CA ASP A 70 1.03 12.44 5.78
C ASP A 70 -0.24 11.63 5.51
N ALA A 71 -1.35 12.03 6.11
CA ALA A 71 -2.61 11.29 6.05
C ALA A 71 -3.10 11.00 4.61
N GLY A 72 -2.94 11.97 3.69
CA GLY A 72 -3.34 11.80 2.30
C GLY A 72 -2.45 10.79 1.58
N SER A 73 -1.14 10.94 1.72
CA SER A 73 -0.16 10.02 1.13
C SER A 73 -0.33 8.57 1.62
N VAL A 74 -0.64 8.38 2.91
CA VAL A 74 -0.86 7.06 3.51
C VAL A 74 -2.17 6.45 3.00
N THR A 75 -3.24 7.23 2.92
CA THR A 75 -4.55 6.77 2.40
C THR A 75 -4.43 6.32 0.94
N GLU A 76 -3.78 7.13 0.09
CA GLU A 76 -3.56 6.80 -1.31
C GLU A 76 -2.67 5.56 -1.49
N LEU A 77 -1.58 5.47 -0.73
CA LEU A 77 -0.70 4.31 -0.76
C LEU A 77 -1.45 3.04 -0.33
N TRP A 78 -2.25 3.13 0.73
CA TRP A 78 -2.96 1.97 1.26
C TRP A 78 -4.00 1.43 0.28
N ALA A 79 -4.78 2.30 -0.36
CA ALA A 79 -5.73 1.90 -1.39
C ALA A 79 -5.03 1.21 -2.58
N GLU A 80 -3.90 1.77 -3.03
CA GLU A 80 -3.09 1.16 -4.09
C GLU A 80 -2.51 -0.19 -3.65
N TYR A 81 -1.99 -0.27 -2.43
CA TYR A 81 -1.41 -1.47 -1.87
C TYR A 81 -2.43 -2.61 -1.84
N GLN A 82 -3.62 -2.38 -1.25
CA GLN A 82 -4.69 -3.38 -1.19
C GLN A 82 -5.07 -3.89 -2.58
N PHE A 83 -5.23 -2.97 -3.54
CA PHE A 83 -5.57 -3.30 -4.92
C PHE A 83 -4.48 -4.14 -5.57
N VAL A 84 -3.21 -3.73 -5.49
CA VAL A 84 -2.09 -4.41 -6.17
C VAL A 84 -1.78 -5.76 -5.56
N THR A 85 -1.85 -5.89 -4.24
CA THR A 85 -1.49 -7.14 -3.55
C THR A 85 -2.64 -8.14 -3.48
N GLY A 86 -3.88 -7.70 -3.71
CA GLY A 86 -5.04 -8.53 -3.47
C GLY A 86 -5.17 -8.98 -2.05
N MET A 87 -4.89 -8.06 -1.13
CA MET A 87 -4.99 -8.31 0.30
C MET A 87 -6.39 -8.82 0.63
N ARG A 88 -6.45 -9.90 1.40
CA ARG A 88 -7.69 -10.58 1.81
C ARG A 88 -7.87 -10.45 3.31
N ASP A 89 -9.10 -10.61 3.77
CA ASP A 89 -9.44 -10.51 5.19
C ASP A 89 -8.81 -11.61 6.05
N ASP A 90 -8.42 -12.74 5.45
CA ASP A 90 -7.73 -13.83 6.15
C ASP A 90 -6.21 -13.61 6.25
N ASP A 91 -5.64 -12.61 5.57
CA ASP A 91 -4.22 -12.29 5.69
C ASP A 91 -3.89 -11.64 7.02
N HIS A 92 -2.59 -11.64 7.37
CA HIS A 92 -2.08 -10.86 8.50
C HIS A 92 -1.22 -9.72 7.99
N VAL A 93 -1.40 -8.51 8.53
CA VAL A 93 -0.66 -7.33 8.08
C VAL A 93 0.02 -6.69 9.27
N ILE A 94 1.34 -6.53 9.16
CA ILE A 94 2.17 -5.78 10.10
C ILE A 94 2.74 -4.58 9.35
N VAL A 95 2.41 -3.37 9.82
CA VAL A 95 2.94 -2.11 9.28
C VAL A 95 3.89 -1.49 10.28
N SER A 96 5.13 -1.24 9.86
CA SER A 96 6.09 -0.45 10.62
C SER A 96 6.10 1.01 10.19
N VAL A 97 6.36 1.88 11.17
CA VAL A 97 6.52 3.32 10.99
C VAL A 97 7.47 3.85 12.05
N ALA A 98 8.31 4.85 11.72
CA ALA A 98 9.09 5.52 12.75
C ALA A 98 8.19 6.35 13.66
N GLN A 99 8.57 6.46 14.94
CA GLN A 99 7.81 7.16 15.96
C GLN A 99 7.37 8.58 15.56
N ARG A 100 8.23 9.35 14.88
CA ARG A 100 7.93 10.69 14.37
C ARG A 100 6.72 10.74 13.41
N ASN A 101 6.42 9.64 12.71
CA ASN A 101 5.38 9.53 11.70
C ASN A 101 4.15 8.75 12.17
N ALA A 102 4.18 8.18 13.38
CA ALA A 102 3.14 7.28 13.88
C ALA A 102 1.76 7.94 13.90
N VAL A 103 1.65 9.18 14.41
CA VAL A 103 0.38 9.91 14.50
C VAL A 103 -0.23 10.15 13.13
N ALA A 104 0.56 10.66 12.17
CA ALA A 104 0.08 10.94 10.82
C ALA A 104 -0.35 9.67 10.06
N SER A 105 0.23 8.52 10.42
CA SER A 105 -0.01 7.25 9.73
C SER A 105 -1.17 6.47 10.34
N PHE A 106 -1.31 6.45 11.67
CA PHE A 106 -2.18 5.50 12.35
C PHE A 106 -3.67 5.78 12.15
N PHE A 107 -4.06 7.05 12.03
CA PHE A 107 -5.44 7.44 11.71
C PHE A 107 -5.83 7.19 10.26
N SER A 108 -4.85 7.04 9.36
CA SER A 108 -5.07 6.77 7.94
C SER A 108 -5.04 5.29 7.58
N LEU A 109 -4.62 4.43 8.52
CA LEU A 109 -4.53 3.00 8.34
C LEU A 109 -5.73 2.29 9.00
N PRO A 110 -6.26 1.19 8.42
CA PRO A 110 -7.38 0.44 9.01
C PRO A 110 -7.10 -0.03 10.43
N SER A 111 -8.11 -0.12 11.28
CA SER A 111 -7.95 -0.57 12.68
C SER A 111 -7.45 -2.01 12.79
N ALA A 112 -7.83 -2.88 11.84
CA ALA A 112 -7.57 -4.33 11.86
C ALA A 112 -6.12 -4.75 11.54
N ILE A 113 -5.20 -3.82 11.27
CA ILE A 113 -3.80 -4.15 11.03
C ILE A 113 -2.97 -4.05 12.32
N GLN A 114 -1.94 -4.89 12.42
CA GLN A 114 -0.93 -4.75 13.45
C GLN A 114 0.00 -3.60 13.09
N ARG A 115 0.21 -2.69 14.04
CA ARG A 115 1.11 -1.55 13.87
C ARG A 115 2.31 -1.73 14.81
N VAL A 116 3.51 -1.55 14.28
CA VAL A 116 4.74 -1.54 15.09
C VAL A 116 5.43 -0.18 14.94
N ILE A 117 5.80 0.42 16.06
CA ILE A 117 6.45 1.73 16.07
C ILE A 117 7.95 1.52 16.29
N GLY A 118 8.73 1.93 15.31
CA GLY A 118 10.17 2.01 15.42
C GLY A 118 10.64 3.25 16.16
N SER A 119 11.82 3.17 16.79
CA SER A 119 12.48 4.35 17.32
C SER A 119 12.81 5.36 16.20
N ASN A 120 13.13 6.60 16.57
CA ASN A 120 13.62 7.60 15.59
C ASN A 120 15.10 7.42 15.21
N ALA A 121 15.76 6.37 15.70
CA ALA A 121 17.11 6.01 15.27
C ALA A 121 17.11 5.60 13.78
N PRO A 122 18.28 5.61 13.12
CA PRO A 122 18.44 4.97 11.82
C PRO A 122 17.87 3.55 11.87
N ASP A 123 17.11 3.18 10.83
CA ASP A 123 16.50 1.86 10.65
C ASP A 123 15.58 1.41 11.81
N GLY A 124 15.12 2.36 12.64
CA GLY A 124 14.31 2.04 13.82
C GLY A 124 12.98 1.37 13.48
N ALA A 125 12.34 1.78 12.37
CA ALA A 125 11.12 1.16 11.86
C ALA A 125 11.37 -0.25 11.31
N ASP A 126 12.50 -0.45 10.63
CA ASP A 126 12.93 -1.72 10.09
C ASP A 126 13.17 -2.74 11.20
N HIS A 127 13.92 -2.35 12.24
CA HIS A 127 14.17 -3.19 13.40
C HIS A 127 12.88 -3.58 14.12
N ALA A 128 11.97 -2.64 14.35
CA ALA A 128 10.68 -2.95 14.96
C ALA A 128 9.84 -3.92 14.11
N LEU A 129 9.93 -3.84 12.78
CA LEU A 129 9.28 -4.82 11.90
C LEU A 129 9.93 -6.18 12.00
N LEU A 130 11.26 -6.25 11.95
CA LEU A 130 12.02 -7.50 12.05
C LEU A 130 11.78 -8.21 13.38
N ASP A 131 11.78 -7.48 14.49
CA ASP A 131 11.56 -8.01 15.84
C ASP A 131 10.13 -8.57 16.02
N SER A 132 9.18 -8.15 15.19
CA SER A 132 7.80 -8.68 15.21
C SER A 132 7.66 -10.06 14.57
N ILE A 133 8.71 -10.57 13.92
CA ILE A 133 8.65 -11.79 13.10
C ILE A 133 9.17 -12.99 13.90
N ASP A 134 8.25 -13.89 14.25
CA ASP A 134 8.59 -15.28 14.61
C ASP A 134 8.52 -16.15 13.34
N ILE A 135 9.68 -16.66 12.90
CA ILE A 135 9.80 -17.48 11.69
C ILE A 135 9.03 -18.79 11.82
N ALA A 136 9.13 -19.47 12.97
CA ALA A 136 8.51 -20.78 13.16
C ALA A 136 6.99 -20.63 13.23
N TRP A 137 6.49 -19.60 13.91
CA TRP A 137 5.07 -19.26 13.92
C TRP A 137 4.57 -18.88 12.53
N THR A 138 5.31 -18.04 11.81
CA THR A 138 4.99 -17.60 10.45
C THR A 138 4.86 -18.79 9.50
N ALA A 139 5.84 -19.71 9.50
CA ALA A 139 5.83 -20.89 8.62
C ALA A 139 4.66 -21.85 8.89
N ARG A 140 4.14 -21.90 10.13
CA ARG A 140 2.99 -22.73 10.46
C ARG A 140 1.64 -22.11 10.07
N ARG A 141 1.60 -20.80 9.81
CA ARG A 141 0.34 -20.04 9.64
C ARG A 141 0.13 -19.50 8.22
N PHE A 142 1.18 -19.34 7.45
CA PHE A 142 1.15 -18.71 6.14
C PHE A 142 1.92 -19.53 5.12
N GLY A 143 1.47 -19.53 3.87
CA GLY A 143 2.23 -20.10 2.75
C GLY A 143 3.00 -19.05 1.96
N GLN A 144 2.79 -17.77 2.25
CA GLN A 144 3.37 -16.66 1.52
C GLN A 144 3.68 -15.48 2.45
N VAL A 145 4.75 -14.76 2.14
CA VAL A 145 5.12 -13.49 2.76
C VAL A 145 5.29 -12.43 1.68
N MET A 146 4.57 -11.33 1.84
CA MET A 146 4.77 -10.11 1.06
C MET A 146 5.65 -9.15 1.87
N VAL A 147 6.88 -8.94 1.41
CA VAL A 147 7.80 -7.97 1.99
C VAL A 147 7.69 -6.67 1.19
N ALA A 148 6.99 -5.70 1.75
CA ALA A 148 6.73 -4.41 1.13
C ALA A 148 7.76 -3.39 1.61
N THR A 149 8.99 -3.58 1.14
CA THR A 149 10.13 -2.67 1.33
C THR A 149 11.14 -2.90 0.21
N GLY A 150 11.91 -1.86 -0.09
CA GLY A 150 13.11 -1.93 -0.90
C GLY A 150 14.39 -2.18 -0.08
N ASP A 151 14.35 -2.17 1.25
CA ASP A 151 15.57 -2.21 2.05
C ASP A 151 16.26 -3.59 2.07
N GLY A 152 17.59 -3.58 1.92
CA GLY A 152 18.42 -4.78 1.96
C GLY A 152 18.50 -5.45 3.33
N ILE A 153 18.19 -4.74 4.42
CA ILE A 153 18.20 -5.26 5.79
C ILE A 153 17.26 -6.45 5.98
N PHE A 154 16.21 -6.55 5.16
CA PHE A 154 15.27 -7.68 5.18
C PHE A 154 15.78 -8.94 4.44
N THR A 155 16.93 -8.87 3.75
CA THR A 155 17.47 -10.01 2.99
C THR A 155 17.64 -11.26 3.86
N PRO A 156 18.23 -11.20 5.08
CA PRO A 156 18.43 -12.40 5.89
C PRO A 156 17.13 -13.04 6.35
N ILE A 157 16.12 -12.23 6.74
CA ILE A 157 14.83 -12.77 7.16
C ILE A 157 14.06 -13.39 5.99
N ALA A 158 14.10 -12.76 4.80
CA ALA A 158 13.50 -13.31 3.59
C ALA A 158 14.13 -14.66 3.21
N SER A 159 15.47 -14.77 3.29
CA SER A 159 16.17 -16.03 3.05
C SER A 159 15.74 -17.13 4.02
N ARG A 160 15.57 -16.81 5.32
CA ARG A 160 15.17 -17.79 6.34
C ARG A 160 13.72 -18.23 6.16
N LEU A 161 12.80 -17.30 5.86
CA LEU A 161 11.39 -17.61 5.59
C LEU A 161 11.25 -18.48 4.34
N ARG A 162 11.98 -18.15 3.26
CA ARG A 162 12.02 -18.98 2.06
C ARG A 162 12.55 -20.39 2.34
N ALA A 163 13.57 -20.53 3.19
CA ALA A 163 14.10 -21.84 3.59
C ALA A 163 13.08 -22.68 4.39
N GLN A 164 12.06 -22.06 4.98
CA GLN A 164 10.92 -22.75 5.61
C GLN A 164 9.81 -23.10 4.59
N GLY A 165 10.01 -22.85 3.30
CA GLY A 165 9.06 -23.18 2.23
C GLY A 165 8.03 -22.08 1.94
N LEU A 166 8.13 -20.89 2.55
CA LEU A 166 7.23 -19.78 2.24
C LEU A 166 7.56 -19.18 0.87
N GLN A 167 6.51 -18.86 0.12
CA GLN A 167 6.63 -18.04 -1.08
C GLN A 167 6.97 -16.60 -0.71
N MET A 168 7.98 -16.01 -1.36
CA MET A 168 8.41 -14.65 -1.10
C MET A 168 8.03 -13.73 -2.26
N VAL A 169 7.24 -12.71 -1.95
CA VAL A 169 6.83 -11.65 -2.90
C VAL A 169 7.37 -10.32 -2.38
N GLN A 170 8.01 -9.54 -3.23
CA GLN A 170 8.40 -8.17 -2.87
C GLN A 170 7.36 -7.19 -3.41
N VAL A 171 6.95 -6.23 -2.59
CA VAL A 171 6.15 -5.09 -3.04
C VAL A 171 7.04 -3.84 -3.04
N ILE A 172 7.18 -3.22 -4.20
CA ILE A 172 8.14 -2.14 -4.45
C ILE A 172 7.37 -0.83 -4.62
N GLY A 173 7.57 0.08 -3.66
CA GLY A 173 7.01 1.43 -3.68
C GLY A 173 7.97 2.46 -4.27
N GLY A 174 7.95 3.67 -3.71
CA GLY A 174 8.82 4.78 -4.11
C GLY A 174 10.30 4.58 -3.76
N GLY A 175 10.61 3.65 -2.84
CA GLY A 175 11.96 3.25 -2.47
C GLY A 175 12.71 2.55 -3.60
N THR A 176 14.03 2.41 -3.44
CA THR A 176 14.85 1.65 -4.40
C THR A 176 15.04 0.23 -3.87
N PRO A 177 14.71 -0.83 -4.64
CA PRO A 177 14.87 -2.19 -4.17
C PRO A 177 16.35 -2.59 -4.14
N ALA A 178 16.82 -3.03 -2.98
CA ALA A 178 18.11 -3.67 -2.83
C ALA A 178 18.15 -4.96 -3.64
N THR A 179 19.20 -5.12 -4.46
CA THR A 179 19.36 -6.28 -5.35
C THR A 179 19.37 -7.61 -4.58
N SER A 180 19.89 -7.61 -3.35
CA SER A 180 19.94 -8.80 -2.51
C SER A 180 18.55 -9.26 -2.09
N LEU A 181 17.68 -8.35 -1.62
CA LEU A 181 16.30 -8.66 -1.26
C LEU A 181 15.48 -9.05 -2.50
N TYR A 182 15.66 -8.30 -3.59
CA TYR A 182 15.00 -8.58 -4.87
C TYR A 182 15.21 -10.04 -5.32
N ARG A 183 16.43 -10.56 -5.19
CA ARG A 183 16.77 -11.95 -5.55
C ARG A 183 16.21 -13.00 -4.60
N GLN A 184 15.81 -12.63 -3.38
CA GLN A 184 15.15 -13.56 -2.45
C GLN A 184 13.67 -13.75 -2.79
N CYS A 185 13.06 -12.77 -3.46
CA CYS A 185 11.66 -12.81 -3.85
C CYS A 185 11.53 -13.32 -5.29
N THR A 186 10.65 -14.30 -5.51
CA THR A 186 10.40 -14.85 -6.85
C THR A 186 9.45 -13.98 -7.66
N THR A 187 8.66 -13.15 -6.99
CA THR A 187 7.65 -12.28 -7.60
C THR A 187 7.82 -10.87 -7.08
N GLN A 188 7.64 -9.89 -7.97
CA GLN A 188 7.64 -8.47 -7.63
C GLN A 188 6.34 -7.80 -8.06
N LEU A 189 5.77 -7.03 -7.14
CA LEU A 189 4.63 -6.16 -7.39
C LEU A 189 5.09 -4.71 -7.25
N TYR A 190 4.53 -3.81 -8.06
CA TYR A 190 4.95 -2.42 -8.12
C TYR A 190 3.79 -1.49 -7.80
N LEU A 191 4.00 -0.57 -6.86
CA LEU A 191 3.05 0.50 -6.55
C LEU A 191 3.36 1.69 -7.46
N THR A 192 2.76 1.67 -8.65
CA THR A 192 3.03 2.60 -9.75
C THR A 192 2.82 4.07 -9.34
N ASN A 193 1.77 4.39 -8.60
CA ASN A 193 1.50 5.74 -8.14
C ASN A 193 2.54 6.18 -7.10
N ALA A 194 2.92 5.29 -6.17
CA ALA A 194 4.01 5.57 -5.23
C ALA A 194 5.34 5.84 -5.95
N GLN A 195 5.68 5.06 -6.97
CA GLN A 195 6.87 5.26 -7.79
C GLN A 195 6.83 6.58 -8.57
N HIS A 196 5.69 6.92 -9.18
CA HIS A 196 5.52 8.19 -9.88
C HIS A 196 5.67 9.40 -8.94
N ARG A 197 5.09 9.34 -7.74
CA ARG A 197 5.25 10.38 -6.71
C ARG A 197 6.71 10.57 -6.32
N ALA A 198 7.44 9.48 -6.07
CA ALA A 198 8.85 9.54 -5.72
C ALA A 198 9.71 10.13 -6.86
N ARG A 199 9.44 9.78 -8.12
CA ARG A 199 10.18 10.31 -9.29
C ARG A 199 9.96 11.80 -9.50
N ARG A 200 8.73 12.30 -9.35
CA ARG A 200 8.42 13.74 -9.46
C ARG A 200 9.14 14.60 -8.42
N ARG A 201 9.47 14.01 -7.26
CA ARG A 201 10.17 14.68 -6.17
C ARG A 201 11.69 14.67 -6.31
N ARG A 202 12.26 13.79 -7.13
CA ARG A 202 13.70 13.82 -7.40
C ARG A 202 13.98 15.05 -8.26
N PRO A 203 14.82 16.00 -7.83
CA PRO A 203 15.28 17.04 -8.73
C PRO A 203 15.94 16.37 -9.93
N ILE A 204 15.70 16.89 -11.14
CA ILE A 204 16.39 16.44 -12.35
C ILE A 204 17.89 16.58 -12.05
N ARG A 205 18.57 15.45 -11.82
CA ARG A 205 20.03 15.46 -11.78
C ARG A 205 20.46 15.74 -13.21
N CYS A 206 20.89 16.97 -13.50
CA CYS A 206 21.77 17.21 -14.64
C CYS A 206 23.03 16.37 -14.40
N CYS A 207 23.16 15.26 -15.12
CA CYS A 207 24.39 14.50 -15.17
C CYS A 207 25.45 15.33 -15.92
N SER A 208 26.22 16.15 -15.22
CA SER A 208 27.50 16.65 -15.71
C SER A 208 28.60 15.62 -15.44
N ARG A 209 28.49 14.43 -16.03
CA ARG A 209 29.59 13.47 -16.06
C ARG A 209 29.39 12.43 -17.16
N LEU A 210 29.84 12.76 -18.36
CA LEU A 210 30.69 11.93 -19.21
C LEU A 210 30.97 12.69 -20.51
N LEU A 211 32.24 12.95 -20.81
CA LEU A 211 32.89 12.67 -22.09
C LEU A 211 34.34 13.20 -22.01
N ILE A 212 35.27 12.28 -21.74
CA ILE A 212 36.58 12.33 -22.38
C ILE A 212 36.57 11.13 -23.34
N PRO A 213 36.90 11.36 -24.62
CA PRO A 213 38.06 10.66 -25.16
C PRO A 213 39.09 11.65 -25.71
N ASP A 214 40.33 11.35 -25.36
CA ASP A 214 41.57 11.87 -25.93
C ASP A 214 41.81 11.28 -27.32
N GLN A 215 42.09 12.11 -28.33
CA GLN A 215 42.95 11.82 -29.49
C GLN A 215 43.26 13.13 -30.28
N GLN A 216 44.49 13.63 -30.09
CA GLN A 216 45.43 14.19 -31.08
C GLN A 216 44.99 15.17 -32.21
N SER A 217 45.57 16.37 -32.11
CA SER A 217 46.33 17.12 -33.16
C SER A 217 45.62 17.58 -34.44
N ARG A 218 45.34 18.89 -34.54
CA ARG A 218 46.04 19.91 -35.37
C ARG A 218 45.15 21.14 -35.62
N ASP A 219 45.77 22.28 -35.37
CA ASP A 219 45.62 23.57 -36.05
C ASP A 219 44.28 24.34 -36.10
N SER A 220 44.45 25.61 -35.77
CA SER A 220 43.78 26.77 -36.38
C SER A 220 42.59 27.39 -35.64
N LYS A 221 42.96 28.39 -34.82
CA LYS A 221 42.38 29.75 -34.82
C LYS A 221 40.85 29.82 -34.82
N TYR A 222 40.22 29.91 -33.65
CA TYR A 222 39.11 30.84 -33.37
C TYR A 222 38.91 30.92 -31.84
N SER A 223 39.83 31.63 -31.19
CA SER A 223 39.58 32.26 -29.89
C SER A 223 38.75 33.50 -30.18
N THR A 224 37.49 33.57 -29.73
CA THR A 224 36.73 34.81 -29.44
C THR A 224 35.33 34.43 -28.91
N ILE A 225 34.96 35.02 -27.77
CA ILE A 225 33.67 34.98 -27.04
C ILE A 225 33.48 33.82 -26.04
N ALA A 226 34.14 33.96 -24.90
CA ALA A 226 33.67 33.41 -23.63
C ALA A 226 33.87 34.47 -22.53
N MET A 227 32.94 35.42 -22.44
CA MET A 227 32.72 36.31 -21.28
C MET A 227 31.51 37.20 -21.57
N SER A 228 30.34 36.90 -20.96
CA SER A 228 29.37 37.89 -20.44
C SER A 228 27.98 37.25 -20.23
N VAL A 229 27.80 36.39 -19.23
CA VAL A 229 26.48 36.21 -18.61
C VAL A 229 26.65 36.00 -17.09
N ILE A 230 27.37 36.92 -16.45
CA ILE A 230 27.27 37.18 -15.01
C ILE A 230 27.26 38.71 -14.89
N ASP A 231 26.16 39.33 -15.31
CA ASP A 231 25.90 40.76 -15.10
C ASP A 231 24.43 41.14 -15.39
N ALA A 232 23.49 40.41 -14.76
CA ALA A 232 22.07 40.75 -14.84
C ALA A 232 21.30 40.55 -13.52
N MET A 233 21.98 40.65 -12.37
CA MET A 233 21.29 40.50 -11.08
C MET A 233 21.72 41.46 -9.96
N LEU A 234 22.40 42.58 -10.26
CA LEU A 234 22.71 43.58 -9.25
C LEU A 234 22.58 45.01 -9.81
N ILE A 235 21.75 45.81 -9.09
CA ILE A 235 21.73 47.30 -9.03
C ILE A 235 20.90 47.91 -10.20
N GLU A 236 19.81 48.68 -10.05
CA GLU A 236 19.36 49.74 -9.15
C GLU A 236 17.79 49.79 -9.15
N ARG A 237 16.99 50.42 -8.26
CA ARG A 237 17.08 51.72 -7.57
C ARG A 237 16.22 51.78 -6.29
N SER A 238 16.80 52.50 -5.36
CA SER A 238 16.37 53.06 -4.06
C SER A 238 15.16 54.03 -4.12
N PRO A 239 14.70 54.61 -2.98
CA PRO A 239 13.32 55.02 -2.69
C PRO A 239 13.01 56.49 -3.01
N VAL A 240 11.72 56.87 -2.87
CA VAL A 240 11.30 58.27 -2.77
C VAL A 240 10.21 58.40 -1.69
N SER A 241 10.56 59.21 -0.68
CA SER A 241 9.78 60.06 0.24
C SER A 241 8.58 59.50 1.00
#